data_AF-A0A382XPX6-F1
#
_entry.id   AF-A0A382XPX6-F1
#
_cell.length_a   1.000
_cell.length_b   1.000
_cell.length_c   1.000
_cell.angle_alpha   90.00
_cell.angle_beta   90.00
_cell.angle_gamma   90.00
#
_symmetry.space_group_name_H-M   'P 1'
#
loop_
_entity.id
_entity.type
_entity.pdbx_description
1 polymer ?
#
loop_
_entity_poly.entity_id
_entity_poly.type
_entity_poly.pdbx_seq_one_letter_code
_entity_poly.pdbx_strand_id
1 'polypeptide(L)'
;MDKEVIDSLIEKKPKLGAYREKLEGMQPGCYIVHKSWGLGKIESYDQALGKMIINFEEDEEKQGHPMDPAFFVDKIDVIPESHIITRHRSDSTKIEQQLKEQPVEVIIQILEQKKDRQASVIDIEKTLVLLLGETRYKKWWNATKKLLVKEPRIGVPPKKTEPYVLRDVPITPEEEILEEFNRIKNPKSKILLAEKLRALSSDKKELE
;
A
#
# COMPACT_ATOMS: atom_id res chain seq x y z
N MET A 1 -14.53 7.25 -17.17
CA MET A 1 -15.80 7.33 -17.91
C MET A 1 -16.21 8.77 -18.02
N ASP A 2 -16.88 9.15 -19.11
CA ASP A 2 -17.42 10.49 -19.28
C ASP A 2 -18.66 10.72 -18.40
N LYS A 3 -18.88 11.98 -18.00
CA LYS A 3 -19.96 12.36 -17.08
C LYS A 3 -21.35 11.95 -17.61
N GLU A 4 -21.61 12.18 -18.89
CA GLU A 4 -22.89 11.85 -19.54
C GLU A 4 -23.19 10.34 -19.50
N VAL A 5 -22.16 9.51 -19.65
CA VAL A 5 -22.27 8.05 -19.55
C VAL A 5 -22.60 7.63 -18.11
N ILE A 6 -21.95 8.25 -17.13
CA ILE A 6 -22.20 7.99 -15.71
C ILE A 6 -23.62 8.40 -15.33
N ASP A 7 -24.10 9.54 -15.84
CA ASP A 7 -25.48 10.01 -15.62
C ASP A 7 -26.50 9.01 -16.16
N SER A 8 -26.32 8.55 -17.40
CA SER A 8 -27.20 7.53 -18.00
C SER A 8 -27.17 6.20 -17.23
N LEU A 9 -25.98 5.79 -16.74
CA LEU A 9 -25.84 4.59 -15.94
C LEU A 9 -26.56 4.69 -14.60
N ILE A 10 -26.47 5.84 -13.94
CA ILE A 10 -27.13 6.08 -12.65
C ILE A 10 -28.64 6.16 -12.84
N GLU A 11 -29.12 6.78 -13.91
CA GLU A 11 -30.55 6.80 -14.24
C GLU A 11 -31.10 5.37 -14.41
N LYS A 12 -30.39 4.52 -15.17
CA LYS A 12 -30.75 3.10 -15.36
C LYS A 12 -30.57 2.27 -14.09
N LYS A 13 -29.59 2.61 -13.25
CA LYS A 13 -29.20 1.86 -12.05
C LYS A 13 -28.91 2.81 -10.88
N PRO A 14 -29.95 3.31 -10.18
CA PRO A 14 -29.81 4.36 -9.15
C PRO A 14 -28.81 4.06 -8.04
N LYS A 15 -28.61 2.78 -7.70
CA LYS A 15 -27.60 2.33 -6.72
C LYS A 15 -26.16 2.75 -7.06
N LEU A 16 -25.87 3.03 -8.32
CA LEU A 16 -24.55 3.51 -8.76
C LEU A 16 -24.28 4.95 -8.33
N GLY A 17 -25.30 5.72 -7.97
CA GLY A 17 -25.16 7.11 -7.57
C GLY A 17 -24.20 7.31 -6.38
N ALA A 18 -24.20 6.38 -5.43
CA ALA A 18 -23.28 6.39 -4.28
C ALA A 18 -21.81 6.20 -4.66
N TYR A 19 -21.54 5.74 -5.89
CA TYR A 19 -20.19 5.43 -6.38
C TYR A 19 -19.75 6.35 -7.52
N ARG A 20 -20.42 7.51 -7.72
CA ARG A 20 -20.13 8.44 -8.82
C ARG A 20 -18.64 8.80 -8.91
N GLU A 21 -18.03 9.26 -7.81
CA GLU A 21 -16.61 9.64 -7.80
C GLU A 21 -15.70 8.47 -8.23
N LYS A 22 -16.04 7.24 -7.80
CA LYS A 22 -15.28 6.04 -8.17
C LYS A 22 -15.43 5.75 -9.68
N LEU A 23 -16.63 5.91 -10.25
CA LEU A 23 -16.87 5.75 -11.69
C LEU A 23 -16.18 6.83 -12.53
N GLU A 24 -16.11 8.06 -12.03
CA GLU A 24 -15.37 9.16 -12.66
C GLU A 24 -13.86 8.86 -12.68
N GLY A 25 -13.33 8.21 -11.63
CA GLY A 25 -11.96 7.72 -11.58
C GLY A 25 -11.65 6.55 -12.51
N MET A 26 -12.67 5.83 -13.02
CA MET A 26 -12.48 4.70 -13.94
C MET A 26 -12.26 5.16 -15.38
N GLN A 27 -11.11 5.77 -15.66
CA GLN A 27 -10.72 6.16 -17.01
C GLN A 27 -9.92 5.04 -17.71
N PRO A 28 -9.98 4.96 -19.06
CA PRO A 28 -9.07 4.13 -19.82
C PRO A 28 -7.61 4.35 -19.42
N GLY A 29 -6.86 3.27 -19.24
CA GLY A 29 -5.47 3.29 -18.80
C GLY A 29 -5.28 3.24 -17.27
N CYS A 30 -6.30 3.55 -16.47
CA CYS A 30 -6.20 3.47 -15.02
C CYS A 30 -6.09 2.03 -14.51
N TYR A 31 -5.36 1.85 -13.43
CA TYR A 31 -5.26 0.58 -12.72
C TYR A 31 -6.33 0.48 -11.62
N ILE A 32 -6.83 -0.74 -11.40
CA ILE A 32 -7.80 -1.07 -10.36
C ILE A 32 -7.36 -2.34 -9.63
N VAL A 33 -7.70 -2.48 -8.35
CA VAL A 33 -7.56 -3.75 -7.63
C VAL A 33 -8.95 -4.34 -7.40
N HIS A 34 -9.23 -5.52 -7.95
CA HIS A 34 -10.43 -6.28 -7.63
C HIS A 34 -10.15 -7.24 -6.47
N LYS A 35 -11.08 -7.31 -5.50
CA LYS A 35 -10.94 -8.15 -4.28
C LYS A 35 -10.61 -9.62 -4.55
N SER A 36 -11.05 -10.18 -5.69
CA SER A 36 -10.87 -11.60 -6.02
C SER A 36 -9.95 -11.87 -7.21
N TRP A 37 -9.66 -10.86 -8.04
CA TRP A 37 -8.94 -11.05 -9.31
C TRP A 37 -7.66 -10.22 -9.38
N GLY A 38 -7.29 -9.57 -8.28
CA GLY A 38 -6.06 -8.81 -8.18
C GLY A 38 -6.05 -7.55 -9.05
N LEU A 39 -4.87 -7.23 -9.56
CA LEU A 39 -4.63 -6.02 -10.34
C LEU A 39 -5.21 -6.15 -11.75
N GLY A 40 -5.94 -5.12 -12.17
CA GLY A 40 -6.41 -4.97 -13.54
C GLY A 40 -6.14 -3.59 -14.10
N LYS A 41 -6.10 -3.48 -15.43
CA LYS A 41 -6.01 -2.22 -16.16
C LYS A 41 -7.29 -2.01 -16.96
N ILE A 42 -7.91 -0.85 -16.81
CA ILE A 42 -9.08 -0.48 -17.59
C ILE A 42 -8.63 -0.21 -19.03
N GLU A 43 -9.20 -0.95 -19.97
CA GLU A 43 -8.93 -0.74 -21.39
C GLU A 43 -9.89 0.29 -21.97
N SER A 44 -11.20 0.09 -21.77
CA SER A 44 -12.23 0.97 -22.31
C SER A 44 -13.57 0.74 -21.62
N TYR A 45 -14.55 1.60 -21.93
CA TYR A 45 -15.94 1.38 -21.58
C TYR A 45 -16.78 1.22 -22.85
N ASP A 46 -17.44 0.08 -22.99
CA ASP A 46 -18.37 -0.20 -24.07
C ASP A 46 -19.76 0.35 -23.69
N GLN A 47 -20.13 1.46 -24.34
CA GLN A 47 -21.42 2.12 -24.10
C GLN A 47 -22.62 1.31 -24.62
N ALA A 48 -22.43 0.52 -25.69
CA ALA A 48 -23.51 -0.28 -26.28
C ALA A 48 -23.88 -1.45 -25.37
N LEU A 49 -22.87 -2.11 -24.80
CA LEU A 49 -23.06 -3.21 -23.84
C LEU A 49 -23.27 -2.72 -22.40
N GLY A 50 -22.91 -1.47 -22.12
CA GLY A 50 -22.90 -0.91 -20.77
C GLY A 50 -21.85 -1.59 -19.86
N LYS A 51 -20.74 -2.04 -20.42
CA LYS A 51 -19.70 -2.84 -19.75
C LYS A 51 -18.36 -2.13 -19.75
N MET A 52 -17.62 -2.28 -18.66
CA MET A 52 -16.20 -1.91 -18.57
C MET A 52 -15.34 -3.07 -19.06
N ILE A 53 -14.37 -2.79 -19.92
CA ILE A 53 -13.40 -3.77 -20.40
C ILE A 53 -12.14 -3.64 -19.55
N ILE A 54 -11.78 -4.71 -18.84
CA ILE A 54 -10.67 -4.71 -17.88
C ILE A 54 -9.73 -5.89 -18.18
N ASN A 55 -8.43 -5.61 -18.21
CA ASN A 55 -7.36 -6.58 -18.40
C ASN A 55 -6.75 -6.95 -17.04
N PHE A 56 -7.04 -8.14 -16.52
CA PHE A 56 -6.50 -8.62 -15.23
C PHE A 56 -5.18 -9.35 -15.39
N GLU A 57 -4.19 -9.03 -14.55
CA GLU A 57 -2.83 -9.58 -14.70
C GLU A 57 -2.69 -11.03 -14.22
N GLU A 58 -3.47 -11.44 -13.21
CA GLU A 58 -3.32 -12.76 -12.59
C GLU A 58 -3.96 -13.89 -13.40
N ASP A 59 -4.84 -13.57 -14.34
CA ASP A 59 -5.60 -14.56 -15.10
C ASP A 59 -5.70 -14.15 -16.57
N GLU A 60 -4.94 -14.85 -17.42
CA GLU A 60 -4.91 -14.64 -18.88
C GLU A 60 -6.28 -14.86 -19.53
N GLU A 61 -7.13 -15.75 -18.97
CA GLU A 61 -8.50 -15.96 -19.47
C GLU A 61 -9.42 -14.75 -19.20
N LYS A 62 -8.98 -13.80 -18.36
CA LYS A 62 -9.68 -12.56 -18.03
C LYS A 62 -9.06 -11.33 -18.70
N GLN A 63 -8.27 -11.50 -19.75
CA GLN A 63 -7.91 -10.42 -20.65
C GLN A 63 -9.16 -9.98 -21.44
N GLY A 64 -9.39 -8.67 -21.52
CA GLY A 64 -10.52 -8.05 -22.20
C GLY A 64 -11.87 -8.32 -21.51
N HIS A 65 -11.88 -8.62 -20.21
CA HIS A 65 -13.08 -9.12 -19.55
C HIS A 65 -14.16 -8.04 -19.42
N PRO A 66 -15.36 -8.23 -20.02
CA PRO A 66 -16.44 -7.24 -19.95
C PRO A 66 -17.20 -7.36 -18.62
N MET A 67 -17.19 -6.30 -17.83
CA MET A 67 -17.83 -6.26 -16.52
C MET A 67 -18.92 -5.20 -16.43
N ASP A 68 -20.02 -5.51 -15.75
CA ASP A 68 -21.04 -4.51 -15.43
C ASP A 68 -20.63 -3.66 -14.22
N PRO A 69 -20.54 -2.32 -14.33
CA PRO A 69 -20.18 -1.47 -13.19
C PRO A 69 -21.03 -1.76 -11.93
N ALA A 70 -22.29 -2.12 -12.10
CA ALA A 70 -23.20 -2.43 -11.01
C ALA A 70 -22.89 -3.70 -10.21
N PHE A 71 -21.97 -4.56 -10.69
CA PHE A 71 -21.56 -5.80 -10.03
C PHE A 71 -20.18 -5.74 -9.36
N PHE A 72 -19.35 -4.77 -9.74
CA PHE A 72 -17.96 -4.70 -9.28
C PHE A 72 -17.55 -3.37 -8.64
N VAL A 73 -18.33 -2.29 -8.79
CA VAL A 73 -17.93 -0.95 -8.28
C VAL A 73 -17.63 -0.91 -6.77
N ASP A 74 -18.28 -1.79 -5.99
CA ASP A 74 -18.09 -1.98 -4.54
C ASP A 74 -16.96 -2.98 -4.19
N LYS A 75 -16.44 -3.68 -5.19
CA LYS A 75 -15.41 -4.72 -5.08
C LYS A 75 -14.07 -4.33 -5.66
N ILE A 76 -14.00 -3.18 -6.31
CA ILE A 76 -12.75 -2.66 -6.86
C ILE A 76 -12.36 -1.37 -6.18
N ASP A 77 -11.06 -1.11 -6.14
CA ASP A 77 -10.51 0.18 -5.78
C ASP A 77 -9.67 0.72 -6.93
N VAL A 78 -9.94 1.97 -7.33
CA VAL A 78 -9.20 2.66 -8.39
C VAL A 78 -7.88 3.13 -7.80
N ILE A 79 -6.78 2.82 -8.50
CA ILE A 79 -5.44 3.14 -8.07
C ILE A 79 -4.99 4.44 -8.75
N PRO A 80 -4.59 5.46 -7.98
CA PRO A 80 -4.02 6.69 -8.54
C PRO A 80 -2.75 6.45 -9.36
N GLU A 81 -2.45 7.35 -10.31
CA GLU A 81 -1.22 7.28 -11.10
C GLU A 81 0.05 7.42 -10.25
N SER A 82 -0.03 8.18 -9.15
CA SER A 82 1.07 8.35 -8.20
C SER A 82 1.35 7.11 -7.35
N HIS A 83 0.43 6.14 -7.34
CA HIS A 83 0.58 4.93 -6.54
C HIS A 83 1.76 4.08 -7.04
N ILE A 84 2.47 3.43 -6.11
CA ILE A 84 3.71 2.70 -6.44
C ILE A 84 3.48 1.56 -7.46
N ILE A 85 2.32 0.89 -7.39
CA ILE A 85 1.93 -0.16 -8.33
C ILE A 85 1.81 0.41 -9.76
N THR A 86 1.06 1.50 -9.92
CA THR A 86 0.88 2.15 -11.23
C THR A 86 2.23 2.59 -11.79
N ARG A 87 3.06 3.23 -10.95
CA ARG A 87 4.41 3.65 -11.33
C ARG A 87 5.31 2.48 -11.73
N HIS A 88 5.20 1.31 -11.08
CA HIS A 88 5.96 0.11 -11.45
C HIS A 88 5.53 -0.44 -12.80
N ARG A 89 4.23 -0.44 -13.11
CA ARG A 89 3.75 -0.90 -14.42
C ARG A 89 4.07 0.08 -15.55
N SER A 90 4.23 1.36 -15.24
CA SER A 90 4.70 2.37 -16.20
C SER A 90 6.23 2.38 -16.39
N ASP A 91 7.00 2.19 -15.32
CA ASP A 91 8.47 2.17 -15.32
C ASP A 91 8.97 1.16 -14.27
N SER A 92 9.08 -0.09 -14.68
CA SER A 92 9.49 -1.18 -13.79
C SER A 92 10.95 -1.03 -13.36
N THR A 93 11.83 -0.56 -14.24
CA THR A 93 13.27 -0.47 -13.97
C THR A 93 13.56 0.46 -12.80
N LYS A 94 12.93 1.63 -12.78
CA LYS A 94 13.12 2.60 -11.69
C LYS A 94 12.61 2.08 -10.35
N ILE A 95 11.44 1.44 -10.32
CA ILE A 95 10.88 0.93 -9.07
C ILE A 95 11.66 -0.29 -8.58
N GLU A 96 12.10 -1.16 -9.47
CA GLU A 96 12.96 -2.31 -9.13
C GLU A 96 14.31 -1.86 -8.55
N GLN A 97 14.91 -0.80 -9.08
CA GLN A 97 16.11 -0.19 -8.51
C GLN A 97 15.82 0.38 -7.10
N GLN A 98 14.72 1.12 -6.95
CA GLN A 98 14.33 1.69 -5.66
C GLN A 98 14.06 0.60 -4.60
N LEU A 99 13.41 -0.50 -4.97
CA LEU A 99 13.20 -1.66 -4.10
C LEU A 99 14.51 -2.29 -3.61
N LYS A 100 15.57 -2.23 -4.42
CA LYS A 100 16.88 -2.77 -4.08
C LYS A 100 17.70 -1.81 -3.22
N GLU A 101 17.74 -0.54 -3.59
CA GLU A 101 18.66 0.44 -3.02
C GLU A 101 18.05 1.23 -1.86
N GLN A 102 16.74 1.48 -1.91
CA GLN A 102 16.01 2.35 -0.97
C GLN A 102 14.72 1.69 -0.45
N PRO A 103 14.80 0.51 0.18
CA PRO A 103 13.63 -0.24 0.60
C PRO A 103 12.79 0.45 1.68
N VAL A 104 13.43 1.26 2.54
CA VAL A 104 12.72 2.07 3.54
C VAL A 104 11.86 3.15 2.87
N GLU A 105 12.41 3.80 1.83
CA GLU A 105 11.72 4.86 1.08
C GLU A 105 10.48 4.32 0.35
N VAL A 106 10.53 3.07 -0.12
CA VAL A 106 9.35 2.39 -0.67
C VAL A 106 8.21 2.30 0.36
N ILE A 107 8.52 1.97 1.62
CA ILE A 107 7.50 1.88 2.67
C ILE A 107 6.96 3.26 3.05
N ILE A 108 7.82 4.28 3.08
CA ILE A 108 7.41 5.67 3.28
C ILE A 108 6.40 6.08 2.20
N GLN A 109 6.69 5.83 0.93
CA GLN A 109 5.77 6.14 -0.17
C GLN A 109 4.42 5.41 -0.06
N ILE A 110 4.42 4.15 0.43
CA ILE A 110 3.18 3.42 0.69
C ILE A 110 2.37 4.08 1.80
N LEU A 111 3.03 4.55 2.87
CA LEU A 111 2.37 5.23 3.99
C LEU A 111 1.87 6.63 3.58
N GLU A 112 2.61 7.38 2.78
CA GLU A 112 2.20 8.70 2.27
C GLU A 112 0.92 8.65 1.42
N GLN A 113 0.65 7.50 0.78
CA GLN A 113 -0.59 7.28 0.02
C GLN A 113 -1.81 7.02 0.91
N LYS A 114 -1.62 6.86 2.22
CA LYS A 114 -2.70 6.68 3.20
C LYS A 114 -3.10 8.01 3.78
N LYS A 115 -4.41 8.23 3.90
CA LYS A 115 -5.00 9.49 4.39
C LYS A 115 -4.49 9.88 5.79
N ASP A 116 -4.26 8.88 6.64
CA ASP A 116 -3.78 9.02 8.02
C ASP A 116 -2.28 8.75 8.17
N ARG A 117 -1.57 8.55 7.04
CA ARG A 117 -0.15 8.17 6.98
C ARG A 117 0.17 6.89 7.77
N GLN A 118 -0.82 5.99 7.86
CA GLN A 118 -0.72 4.75 8.61
C GLN A 118 -1.17 3.55 7.77
N ALA A 119 -0.54 2.41 7.99
CA ALA A 119 -0.94 1.16 7.35
C ALA A 119 -0.71 -0.03 8.27
N SER A 120 -1.68 -0.94 8.31
CA SER A 120 -1.49 -2.23 8.95
C SER A 120 -0.45 -3.07 8.20
N VAL A 121 0.10 -4.09 8.86
CA VAL A 121 0.98 -5.08 8.20
C VAL A 121 0.29 -5.70 6.98
N ILE A 122 -1.01 -5.98 7.11
CA ILE A 122 -1.83 -6.61 6.07
C ILE A 122 -1.97 -5.69 4.86
N ASP A 123 -2.15 -4.38 5.08
CA ASP A 123 -2.28 -3.43 3.97
C ASP A 123 -0.96 -3.24 3.23
N ILE A 124 0.15 -3.15 3.95
CA ILE A 124 1.50 -3.11 3.34
C ILE A 124 1.75 -4.40 2.55
N GLU A 125 1.42 -5.56 3.13
CA GLU A 125 1.57 -6.86 2.49
C GLU A 125 0.77 -6.94 1.19
N LYS A 126 -0.51 -6.55 1.17
CA LYS A 126 -1.31 -6.52 -0.06
C LYS A 126 -0.64 -5.70 -1.16
N THR A 127 -0.16 -4.50 -0.85
CA THR A 127 0.54 -3.65 -1.82
C THR A 127 1.83 -4.30 -2.31
N LEU A 128 2.63 -4.89 -1.40
CA LEU A 128 3.89 -5.54 -1.75
C LEU A 128 3.69 -6.84 -2.54
N VAL A 129 2.62 -7.60 -2.28
CA VAL A 129 2.27 -8.81 -3.05
C VAL A 129 1.93 -8.45 -4.49
N LEU A 130 1.12 -7.40 -4.70
CA LEU A 130 0.82 -6.93 -6.06
C LEU A 130 2.06 -6.38 -6.79
N LEU A 131 3.01 -5.83 -6.04
CA LEU A 131 4.24 -5.26 -6.58
C LEU A 131 5.32 -6.31 -6.88
N LEU A 132 5.52 -7.29 -5.99
CA LEU A 132 6.66 -8.22 -6.00
C LEU A 132 6.26 -9.69 -6.24
N GLY A 133 4.98 -10.03 -6.10
CA GLY A 133 4.47 -11.39 -6.06
C GLY A 133 4.65 -12.08 -4.70
N GLU A 134 3.86 -13.14 -4.45
CA GLU A 134 3.76 -13.84 -3.16
C GLU A 134 5.07 -14.44 -2.64
N THR A 135 5.98 -14.80 -3.53
CA THR A 135 7.24 -15.44 -3.13
C THR A 135 8.30 -14.41 -2.76
N ARG A 136 8.48 -13.38 -3.60
CA ARG A 136 9.56 -12.39 -3.45
C ARG A 136 9.28 -11.43 -2.30
N TYR A 137 8.02 -11.03 -2.08
CA TYR A 137 7.69 -10.06 -1.04
C TYR A 137 8.12 -10.54 0.35
N LYS A 138 7.94 -11.83 0.69
CA LYS A 138 8.25 -12.36 2.03
C LYS A 138 9.71 -12.15 2.40
N LYS A 139 10.61 -12.48 1.47
CA LYS A 139 12.06 -12.32 1.67
C LYS A 139 12.43 -10.84 1.75
N TRP A 140 11.90 -10.03 0.84
CA TRP A 140 12.14 -8.59 0.80
C TRP A 140 11.66 -7.91 2.10
N TRP A 141 10.41 -8.15 2.50
CA TRP A 141 9.80 -7.56 3.68
C TRP A 141 10.52 -7.92 4.98
N ASN A 142 10.98 -9.16 5.12
CA ASN A 142 11.76 -9.58 6.29
C ASN A 142 13.11 -8.87 6.40
N ALA A 143 13.75 -8.52 5.28
CA ALA A 143 14.95 -7.69 5.28
C ALA A 143 14.60 -6.23 5.61
N THR A 144 13.60 -5.66 4.94
CA THR A 144 13.17 -4.26 5.09
C THR A 144 12.75 -3.93 6.52
N LYS A 145 12.03 -4.81 7.23
CA LYS A 145 11.65 -4.59 8.63
C LYS A 145 12.83 -4.27 9.55
N LYS A 146 14.00 -4.90 9.32
CA LYS A 146 15.20 -4.63 10.13
C LYS A 146 15.72 -3.21 9.92
N LEU A 147 15.53 -2.67 8.72
CA LEU A 147 15.89 -1.30 8.38
C LEU A 147 14.87 -0.31 8.95
N LEU A 148 13.57 -0.65 8.90
CA LEU A 148 12.50 0.21 9.45
C LEU A 148 12.65 0.48 10.95
N VAL A 149 13.13 -0.50 11.72
CA VAL A 149 13.39 -0.31 13.17
C VAL A 149 14.45 0.77 13.44
N LYS A 150 15.32 1.06 12.46
CA LYS A 150 16.36 2.08 12.58
C LYS A 150 15.95 3.42 11.95
N GLU A 151 14.81 3.49 11.26
CA GLU A 151 14.35 4.67 10.53
C GLU A 151 13.57 5.62 11.47
N PRO A 152 14.08 6.81 11.78
CA PRO A 152 13.44 7.72 12.73
C PRO A 152 12.07 8.24 12.26
N ARG A 153 11.84 8.30 10.93
CA ARG A 153 10.56 8.73 10.35
C ARG A 153 9.44 7.70 10.55
N ILE A 154 9.77 6.44 10.86
CA ILE A 154 8.79 5.36 10.91
C ILE A 154 8.55 4.90 12.35
N GLY A 155 7.30 5.05 12.79
CA GLY A 155 6.76 4.36 13.95
C GLY A 155 6.52 2.89 13.63
N VAL A 156 7.42 2.03 14.11
CA VAL A 156 7.26 0.58 14.02
C VAL A 156 6.36 0.10 15.16
N PRO A 157 5.24 -0.58 14.86
CA PRO A 157 4.28 -0.96 15.88
C PRO A 157 4.88 -2.04 16.80
N PRO A 158 4.67 -1.95 18.13
CA PRO A 158 5.12 -2.97 19.08
C PRO A 158 4.36 -4.29 18.92
N LYS A 159 3.14 -4.25 18.35
CA LYS A 159 2.31 -5.42 18.07
C LYS A 159 1.90 -5.46 16.61
N LYS A 160 1.81 -6.66 16.03
CA LYS A 160 1.39 -6.85 14.63
C LYS A 160 -0.03 -6.35 14.32
N THR A 161 -0.87 -6.19 15.34
CA THR A 161 -2.24 -5.66 15.23
C THR A 161 -2.28 -4.14 15.13
N GLU A 162 -1.18 -3.46 15.42
CA GLU A 162 -1.06 -2.00 15.36
C GLU A 162 -0.39 -1.58 14.04
N PRO A 163 -0.67 -0.37 13.52
CA PRO A 163 -0.17 0.06 12.22
C PRO A 163 1.27 0.58 12.28
N TYR A 164 1.96 0.52 11.15
CA TYR A 164 3.11 1.40 10.90
C TYR A 164 2.62 2.82 10.72
N VAL A 165 3.36 3.77 11.27
CA VAL A 165 3.02 5.20 11.24
C VAL A 165 4.18 5.95 10.61
N LEU A 166 3.91 6.77 9.60
CA LEU A 166 4.88 7.75 9.12
C LEU A 166 4.74 9.03 9.95
N ARG A 167 5.79 9.35 10.71
CA ARG A 167 5.82 10.47 11.66
C ARG A 167 6.02 11.81 10.94
N ASP A 168 5.42 12.87 11.47
CA ASP A 168 5.71 14.25 11.05
C ASP A 168 7.08 14.71 11.54
N VAL A 169 7.41 14.35 12.78
CA VAL A 169 8.70 14.64 13.42
C VAL A 169 9.45 13.32 13.60
N PRO A 170 10.65 13.18 13.01
CA PRO A 170 11.46 11.99 13.20
C PRO A 170 11.84 11.82 14.68
N ILE A 171 11.73 10.60 15.19
CA ILE A 171 12.14 10.22 16.55
C ILE A 171 13.10 9.06 16.41
N THR A 172 14.31 9.20 16.95
CA THR A 172 15.32 8.14 16.88
C THR A 172 14.90 6.90 17.67
N PRO A 173 15.35 5.70 17.29
CA PRO A 173 15.08 4.49 18.06
C PRO A 173 15.50 4.60 19.53
N GLU A 174 16.59 5.32 19.81
CA GLU A 174 17.08 5.58 21.16
C GLU A 174 16.14 6.47 21.97
N GLU A 175 15.66 7.57 21.38
CA GLU A 175 14.67 8.45 22.01
C GLU A 175 13.37 7.71 22.32
N GLU A 176 12.87 6.89 21.38
CA GLU A 176 11.65 6.10 21.57
C GLU A 176 11.78 5.12 22.74
N ILE A 177 12.93 4.45 22.86
CA ILE A 177 13.19 3.55 24.00
C ILE A 177 13.29 4.31 25.31
N LEU A 178 13.94 5.49 25.31
CA LEU A 178 14.08 6.31 26.51
C LEU A 178 12.71 6.84 26.99
N GLU A 179 11.87 7.31 26.07
CA GLU A 179 10.50 7.73 26.37
C GLU A 179 9.69 6.57 26.97
N GLU A 180 9.76 5.39 26.37
CA GLU A 180 9.07 4.20 26.88
C GLU A 180 9.61 3.75 28.25
N PHE A 181 10.93 3.79 28.45
CA PHE A 181 11.57 3.43 29.71
C PHE A 181 11.15 4.36 30.85
N ASN A 182 11.02 5.66 30.56
CA ASN A 182 10.58 6.65 31.53
C ASN A 182 9.10 6.51 31.88
N ARG A 183 8.26 6.10 30.91
CA ARG A 183 6.82 5.90 31.09
C ARG A 183 6.48 4.63 31.86
N ILE A 184 7.16 3.52 31.58
CA ILE A 184 6.83 2.22 32.18
C ILE A 184 7.29 2.16 33.65
N LYS A 185 6.45 1.62 34.54
CA LYS A 185 6.80 1.43 35.96
C LYS A 185 7.36 0.03 36.28
N ASN A 186 7.07 -0.96 35.43
CA ASN A 186 7.48 -2.35 35.66
C ASN A 186 9.02 -2.50 35.56
N PRO A 187 9.71 -2.95 36.63
CA PRO A 187 11.16 -3.12 36.62
C PRO A 187 11.68 -4.11 35.56
N LYS A 188 10.97 -5.21 35.31
CA LYS A 188 11.40 -6.21 34.30
C LYS A 188 11.39 -5.61 32.90
N SER A 189 10.34 -4.87 32.55
CA SER A 189 10.24 -4.18 31.26
C SER A 189 11.30 -3.08 31.12
N LYS A 190 11.63 -2.37 32.21
CA LYS A 190 12.73 -1.40 32.21
C LYS A 190 14.09 -2.05 31.89
N ILE A 191 14.38 -3.21 32.47
CA ILE A 191 15.62 -3.95 32.19
C ILE A 191 15.71 -4.30 30.70
N LEU A 192 14.63 -4.83 30.12
CA LEU A 192 14.58 -5.18 28.69
C LEU A 192 14.79 -3.97 27.78
N LEU A 193 14.22 -2.81 28.12
CA LEU A 193 14.41 -1.57 27.37
C LEU A 193 15.85 -1.05 27.48
N ALA A 194 16.46 -1.14 28.67
CA ALA A 194 17.87 -0.77 28.86
C ALA A 194 18.82 -1.69 28.08
N GLU A 195 18.54 -3.00 28.04
CA GLU A 195 19.29 -3.96 27.21
C GLU A 195 19.14 -3.65 25.72
N LYS A 196 17.93 -3.32 25.27
CA LYS A 196 17.65 -2.91 23.88
C LYS A 196 18.40 -1.63 23.50
N LEU A 197 18.41 -0.63 24.39
CA LEU A 197 19.15 0.62 24.20
C LEU A 197 20.66 0.36 24.09
N ARG A 198 21.20 -0.51 24.96
CA ARG A 198 22.60 -0.90 24.92
C ARG A 198 22.96 -1.59 23.60
N ALA A 199 22.13 -2.51 23.12
CA ALA A 199 22.35 -3.22 21.86
C ALA A 199 22.37 -2.27 20.65
N LEU A 200 21.44 -1.29 20.61
CA LEU A 200 21.42 -0.25 19.58
C LEU A 200 22.71 0.59 19.59
N SER A 201 23.20 0.94 20.78
CA SER A 201 24.44 1.71 20.91
C SER A 201 25.69 0.92 20.51
N SER A 202 25.72 -0.41 20.70
CA SER A 202 26.85 -1.24 20.29
C SER A 202 26.88 -1.46 18.77
N ASP A 203 25.74 -1.68 18.15
CA ASP A 203 25.63 -1.85 16.69
C ASP A 203 26.16 -0.63 15.92
N LYS A 204 26.01 0.57 16.50
CA LYS A 204 26.48 1.83 15.89
C LYS A 204 28.00 1.98 15.93
N LYS A 205 28.66 1.41 16.94
CA LYS A 205 30.14 1.42 17.07
C LYS A 205 30.85 0.43 16.16
N GLU A 206 30.16 -0.59 15.65
CA GLU A 206 30.73 -1.56 14.70
C GLU A 206 30.63 -1.10 13.23
N LEU A 207 29.90 0.00 12.97
CA LEU A 207 29.67 0.57 11.64
C LEU A 207 30.50 1.84 11.36
N GLU A 208 31.25 2.33 12.35
CA GLU A 208 32.26 3.40 12.24
C GLU A 208 33.67 2.81 12.07
#